data_AF-A0A936JLX7-F1
#
_entry.id   AF-A0A936JLX7-F1
#
_cell.length_a   1.000
_cell.length_b   1.000
_cell.length_c   1.000
_cell.angle_alpha   90.00
_cell.angle_beta   90.00
_cell.angle_gamma   90.00
#
_symmetry.space_group_name_H-M   'P 1'
#
loop_
_entity.id
_entity.type
_entity.pdbx_description
1 polymer ?
#
loop_
_entity_poly.entity_id
_entity_poly.type
_entity_poly.pdbx_seq_one_letter_code
_entity_poly.pdbx_strand_id
1 'polypeptide(L)'
;MFELFHIGFLSFTLIDLIDVGIVTLLFYAVYRVLKDTVAVQILLGLVLILGISFITEAVNFKSLNWILRAISDVWLIAFIILFQPELRRILLLITRSRLFRLFVRSNITETIDEVIDAAKELSEKHIGVLIVFTRTQNVKMTIDSGIPLQAVVFKELLVLIFNPRSLLYDGVVIIEN
;
A
#
# COMPACT_ATOMS: atom_id res chain seq x y z
N MET A 1 19.42 -6.37 -39.47
CA MET A 1 18.33 -5.78 -38.67
C MET A 1 17.36 -5.12 -39.64
N PHE A 2 16.05 -5.30 -39.47
CA PHE A 2 15.05 -4.66 -40.33
C PHE A 2 14.87 -3.20 -39.89
N GLU A 3 15.44 -2.28 -40.68
CA GLU A 3 15.27 -0.84 -40.50
C GLU A 3 13.94 -0.39 -41.13
N LEU A 4 13.18 0.44 -40.39
CA LEU A 4 11.85 0.90 -40.77
C LEU A 4 11.90 2.26 -41.47
N PHE A 5 12.59 3.25 -40.89
CA PHE A 5 12.73 4.61 -41.45
C PHE A 5 14.00 5.30 -40.94
N HIS A 6 14.56 6.22 -41.73
CA HIS A 6 15.67 7.08 -41.33
C HIS A 6 15.17 8.50 -41.09
N ILE A 7 15.44 9.06 -39.90
CA ILE A 7 15.23 10.47 -39.59
C ILE A 7 16.61 11.10 -39.40
N GLY A 8 17.16 11.69 -40.47
CA GLY A 8 18.49 12.30 -40.45
C GLY A 8 19.60 11.27 -40.16
N PHE A 9 20.14 11.29 -38.94
CA PHE A 9 21.23 10.42 -38.46
C PHE A 9 20.76 9.26 -37.56
N LEU A 10 19.45 9.15 -37.30
CA LEU A 10 18.85 8.06 -36.52
C LEU A 10 18.19 7.04 -37.45
N SER A 11 18.74 5.83 -37.51
CA SER A 11 18.11 4.67 -38.14
C SER A 11 17.12 4.04 -37.16
N PHE A 12 15.83 4.12 -37.48
CA PHE A 12 14.76 3.58 -36.64
C PHE A 12 14.54 2.11 -36.98
N THR A 13 14.89 1.23 -36.05
CA THR A 13 14.81 -0.23 -36.21
C THR A 13 13.48 -0.76 -35.63
N LEU A 14 13.05 -1.94 -36.08
CA LEU A 14 11.90 -2.65 -35.46
C LEU A 14 12.07 -2.86 -33.95
N ILE A 15 13.31 -2.96 -33.47
CA ILE A 15 13.66 -3.09 -32.06
C ILE A 15 13.36 -1.78 -31.31
N ASP A 16 13.63 -0.62 -31.90
CA ASP A 16 13.34 0.68 -31.28
C ASP A 16 11.83 0.90 -31.14
N LEU A 17 11.04 0.42 -32.11
CA LEU A 17 9.58 0.47 -32.02
C LEU A 17 9.06 -0.38 -30.85
N ILE A 18 9.59 -1.59 -30.68
CA ILE A 18 9.23 -2.48 -29.56
C ILE A 18 9.69 -1.87 -28.23
N ASP A 19 10.90 -1.31 -28.19
CA ASP A 19 11.46 -0.68 -26.99
C ASP A 19 10.62 0.52 -26.54
N VAL A 20 10.32 1.45 -27.44
CA VAL A 20 9.44 2.60 -27.15
C VAL A 20 8.04 2.14 -26.72
N GLY A 21 7.51 1.07 -27.31
CA GLY A 21 6.24 0.47 -26.91
C GLY A 21 6.27 -0.08 -25.47
N ILE A 22 7.33 -0.79 -25.10
CA ILE A 22 7.54 -1.31 -23.74
C ILE A 22 7.71 -0.17 -22.74
N VAL A 23 8.56 0.81 -23.05
CA VAL A 23 8.79 1.99 -22.22
C VAL A 23 7.49 2.76 -22.00
N THR A 24 6.69 2.95 -23.06
CA THR A 24 5.39 3.62 -22.98
C THR A 24 4.41 2.88 -22.08
N LEU A 25 4.32 1.55 -22.19
CA LEU A 25 3.49 0.71 -21.32
C LEU A 25 3.95 0.82 -19.85
N LEU A 26 5.25 0.84 -19.61
CA LEU A 26 5.84 0.97 -18.28
C LEU A 26 5.50 2.34 -17.67
N PHE A 27 5.72 3.43 -18.40
CA PHE A 27 5.34 4.77 -17.97
C PHE A 27 3.83 4.91 -17.75
N TYR A 28 3.01 4.32 -18.62
CA TYR A 28 1.55 4.32 -18.46
C TYR A 28 1.12 3.57 -17.19
N ALA A 29 1.75 2.44 -16.87
CA ALA A 29 1.48 1.70 -15.64
C ALA A 29 1.85 2.53 -14.39
N VAL A 30 3.01 3.20 -14.41
CA VAL A 30 3.44 4.11 -13.33
C VAL A 30 2.47 5.28 -13.20
N TYR A 31 2.13 5.93 -14.31
CA TYR A 31 1.18 7.04 -14.34
C TYR A 31 -0.18 6.63 -13.76
N ARG A 32 -0.70 5.45 -14.14
CA ARG A 32 -1.99 4.96 -13.63
C ARG A 32 -2.01 4.76 -12.12
N VAL A 33 -0.88 4.37 -11.51
CA VAL A 33 -0.77 4.20 -10.06
C VAL A 33 -0.64 5.54 -9.35
N LEU A 34 0.04 6.51 -9.96
CA LEU A 34 0.37 7.79 -9.35
C LEU A 34 -0.70 8.88 -9.57
N LYS A 35 -1.45 8.87 -10.67
CA LYS A 35 -2.29 10.02 -11.09
C LYS A 35 -3.27 10.54 -10.03
N ASP A 36 -3.77 9.65 -9.17
CA ASP A 36 -4.76 9.97 -8.14
C ASP A 36 -4.12 10.23 -6.77
N THR A 37 -2.79 10.35 -6.71
CA THR A 37 -2.04 10.55 -5.47
C THR A 37 -1.59 12.01 -5.32
N VAL A 38 -1.50 12.47 -4.07
CA VAL A 38 -0.96 13.79 -3.72
C VAL A 38 0.47 13.95 -4.26
N ALA A 39 1.21 12.84 -4.37
CA ALA A 39 2.53 12.76 -4.98
C ALA A 39 2.61 13.39 -6.38
N VAL A 40 1.60 13.25 -7.24
CA VAL A 40 1.61 13.85 -8.59
C VAL A 40 1.47 15.37 -8.54
N GLN A 41 0.64 15.88 -7.63
CA GLN A 41 0.48 17.33 -7.44
C GLN A 41 1.78 17.96 -6.94
N ILE A 42 2.46 17.28 -6.01
CA ILE A 42 3.77 17.72 -5.50
C ILE A 42 4.82 17.66 -6.62
N LEU A 43 4.88 16.57 -7.39
CA LEU A 43 5.84 16.44 -8.48
C LEU A 43 5.63 17.52 -9.57
N LEU A 44 4.38 17.82 -9.91
CA LEU A 44 4.05 18.94 -10.80
C LEU A 44 4.48 20.29 -10.23
N GLY A 45 4.28 20.51 -8.92
CA GLY A 45 4.78 21.70 -8.23
C GLY A 45 6.30 21.85 -8.31
N LEU A 46 7.04 20.75 -8.14
CA LEU A 46 8.50 20.72 -8.28
C LEU A 46 8.93 21.09 -9.70
N VAL A 47 8.34 20.44 -10.72
CA VAL A 47 8.65 20.72 -12.13
C VAL A 47 8.37 22.18 -12.46
N LEU A 48 7.29 22.75 -11.93
CA LEU A 48 6.93 24.15 -12.12
C LEU A 48 7.96 25.09 -11.45
N ILE A 49 8.37 24.81 -10.21
CA ILE A 49 9.40 25.59 -9.51
C ILE A 49 10.74 25.54 -10.26
N LEU A 50 11.16 24.35 -10.73
CA LEU A 50 12.39 24.19 -11.51
C LEU A 50 12.30 24.92 -12.85
N GLY A 51 11.17 24.84 -13.54
CA GLY A 51 10.92 25.56 -14.79
C GLY A 51 11.00 27.07 -14.63
N ILE A 52 10.35 27.62 -13.59
CA ILE A 52 10.44 29.05 -13.27
C ILE A 52 11.87 29.42 -12.88
N SER A 53 12.56 28.60 -12.07
CA SER A 53 13.94 28.85 -11.67
C SER A 53 14.85 28.98 -12.90
N PHE A 54 14.73 28.06 -13.86
CA PHE A 54 15.48 28.09 -15.11
C PHE A 54 15.23 29.38 -15.91
N ILE A 55 13.96 29.82 -16.01
CA ILE A 55 13.61 31.08 -16.69
C ILE A 55 14.23 32.28 -15.95
N THR A 56 14.16 32.30 -14.62
CA THR A 56 14.68 33.44 -13.84
C THR A 56 16.20 33.53 -13.88
N GLU A 57 16.89 32.40 -14.00
CA GLU A 57 18.33 32.34 -14.17
C GLU A 57 18.74 32.80 -15.57
N ALA A 58 18.02 32.37 -16.61
CA ALA A 58 18.23 32.83 -17.98
C ALA A 58 18.01 34.36 -18.14
N VAL A 59 17.03 34.92 -17.43
CA VAL A 59 16.69 36.36 -17.47
C VAL A 59 17.46 37.18 -16.41
N ASN A 60 18.28 36.55 -15.56
CA ASN A 60 19.05 37.18 -14.48
C ASN A 60 18.23 37.89 -13.37
N PHE A 61 17.05 37.37 -13.03
CA PHE A 61 16.25 37.89 -11.91
C PHE A 61 16.81 37.46 -10.55
N LYS A 62 17.65 38.32 -9.94
CA LYS A 62 18.32 38.04 -8.65
C LYS A 62 17.37 37.80 -7.48
N SER A 63 16.38 38.68 -7.28
CA SER A 63 15.47 38.59 -6.14
C SER A 63 14.55 37.37 -6.22
N LEU A 64 14.02 37.08 -7.41
CA LEU A 64 13.12 35.94 -7.61
C LEU A 64 13.88 34.61 -7.52
N ASN A 65 15.08 34.54 -8.10
CA ASN A 65 15.97 33.38 -7.98
C ASN A 65 16.33 33.10 -6.51
N TRP A 66 16.56 34.14 -5.69
CA TRP A 66 16.80 33.96 -4.26
C TRP A 66 15.61 33.30 -3.53
N ILE A 67 14.38 33.75 -3.80
CA ILE A 67 13.17 33.16 -3.21
C ILE A 67 12.99 31.71 -3.68
N LEU A 68 13.16 31.46 -4.98
CA LEU A 68 12.98 30.12 -5.56
C LEU A 68 14.01 29.12 -5.04
N ARG A 69 15.26 29.55 -4.83
CA ARG A 69 16.31 28.72 -4.19
C ARG A 69 15.95 28.37 -2.75
N ALA A 70 15.50 29.34 -1.95
CA ALA A 70 15.06 29.09 -0.58
C ALA A 70 13.89 28.09 -0.50
N ILE A 71 12.93 28.18 -1.43
CA ILE A 71 11.83 27.22 -1.53
C ILE A 71 12.36 25.84 -1.94
N SER A 72 13.24 25.78 -2.93
CA SER A 72 13.82 24.53 -3.45
C SER A 72 14.64 23.77 -2.40
N ASP A 73 15.36 24.50 -1.53
CA ASP A 73 16.17 23.90 -0.46
C ASP A 73 15.30 23.13 0.56
N VAL A 74 14.14 23.69 0.93
CA VAL A 74 13.19 23.05 1.86
C VAL A 74 12.33 22.00 1.14
N TRP A 75 12.22 22.10 -0.18
CA TRP A 75 11.36 21.25 -0.98
C TRP A 75 11.70 19.76 -0.87
N LEU A 76 12.98 19.38 -0.86
CA LEU A 76 13.39 17.97 -0.74
C LEU A 76 12.86 17.34 0.55
N ILE A 77 12.94 18.08 1.66
CA ILE A 77 12.47 17.61 2.97
C ILE A 77 10.94 17.50 2.95
N ALA A 78 10.25 18.54 2.46
CA ALA A 78 8.80 18.52 2.32
C ALA A 78 8.34 17.35 1.43
N PHE A 79 9.05 17.10 0.32
CA PHE A 79 8.80 15.98 -0.58
C PHE A 79 8.91 14.64 0.15
N ILE A 80 10.01 14.38 0.87
CA ILE A 80 10.21 13.12 1.61
C ILE A 80 9.11 12.91 2.65
N ILE A 81 8.77 13.93 3.43
CA ILE A 81 7.73 13.85 4.47
C ILE A 81 6.36 13.58 3.84
N LEU A 82 6.02 14.28 2.76
CA LEU A 82 4.73 14.13 2.08
C LEU A 82 4.62 12.81 1.30
N PHE A 83 5.73 12.25 0.79
CA PHE A 83 5.77 10.94 0.12
C PHE A 83 5.88 9.75 1.07
N GLN A 84 6.16 9.99 2.35
CA GLN A 84 6.33 8.94 3.35
C GLN A 84 5.11 7.98 3.41
N PRO A 85 3.85 8.46 3.41
CA PRO A 85 2.66 7.61 3.43
C PRO A 85 2.55 6.70 2.18
N GLU A 86 2.92 7.19 1.01
CA GLU A 86 2.86 6.47 -0.26
C GLU A 86 3.91 5.36 -0.31
N LEU A 87 5.16 5.65 0.07
CA LEU A 87 6.21 4.65 0.18
C LEU A 87 5.79 3.53 1.13
N ARG A 88 5.20 3.90 2.28
CA ARG A 88 4.63 2.92 3.22
C ARG A 88 3.52 2.10 2.57
N ARG A 89 2.60 2.72 1.82
CA ARG A 89 1.51 2.03 1.12
C ARG A 89 2.02 1.06 0.06
N ILE A 90 3.01 1.44 -0.74
CA ILE A 90 3.59 0.58 -1.78
C ILE A 90 4.30 -0.63 -1.15
N LEU A 91 5.08 -0.41 -0.09
CA LEU A 91 5.72 -1.50 0.65
C LEU A 91 4.68 -2.49 1.18
N LEU A 92 3.58 -1.99 1.75
CA LEU A 92 2.47 -2.83 2.20
C LEU A 92 1.80 -3.61 1.06
N LEU A 93 1.66 -3.02 -0.13
CA LEU A 93 1.12 -3.70 -1.31
C LEU A 93 2.06 -4.81 -1.81
N ILE A 94 3.37 -4.60 -1.76
CA ILE A 94 4.38 -5.60 -2.13
C ILE A 94 4.34 -6.79 -1.16
N THR A 95 4.31 -6.52 0.14
CA THR A 95 4.15 -7.56 1.18
C THR A 95 2.83 -8.32 1.06
N ARG A 96 1.78 -7.70 0.50
CA ARG A 96 0.46 -8.33 0.26
C ARG A 96 0.33 -9.06 -1.08
N SER A 97 1.33 -9.01 -1.95
CA SER A 97 1.26 -9.72 -3.24
C SER A 97 1.11 -11.23 -3.02
N ARG A 98 0.35 -11.92 -3.89
CA ARG A 98 0.09 -13.38 -3.77
C ARG A 98 1.38 -14.21 -3.69
N LEU A 99 2.49 -13.67 -4.20
CA LEU A 99 3.81 -14.28 -4.20
C LEU A 99 4.43 -14.32 -2.79
N PHE A 100 4.22 -13.32 -1.94
CA PHE A 100 4.74 -13.30 -0.56
C PHE A 100 3.95 -14.21 0.39
N ARG A 101 2.65 -14.42 0.12
CA ARG A 101 1.79 -15.34 0.88
C ARG A 101 2.18 -16.82 0.76
N LEU A 102 2.91 -17.20 -0.28
CA LEU A 102 3.43 -18.56 -0.44
C LEU A 102 4.58 -18.87 0.54
N PHE A 103 5.29 -17.86 1.04
CA PHE A 103 6.39 -18.03 1.99
C PHE A 103 5.95 -18.07 3.48
N VAL A 104 4.73 -17.62 3.81
CA VAL A 104 4.21 -17.53 5.20
C VAL A 104 3.16 -18.62 5.49
N ARG A 105 3.11 -19.67 4.67
CA ARG A 105 2.01 -20.66 4.67
C ARG A 105 2.02 -21.69 5.82
N SER A 106 2.89 -21.54 6.82
CA SER A 106 3.05 -22.52 7.90
C SER A 106 2.01 -22.42 9.03
N ASN A 107 1.41 -21.25 9.29
CA ASN A 107 0.61 -21.03 10.51
C ASN A 107 -0.93 -20.99 10.27
N ILE A 108 -1.38 -21.08 9.01
CA ILE A 108 -2.80 -20.90 8.67
C ILE A 108 -3.62 -22.15 8.98
N THR A 109 -3.02 -23.34 8.87
CA THR A 109 -3.72 -24.61 9.05
C THR A 109 -4.06 -24.85 10.52
N GLU A 110 -3.12 -24.61 11.44
CA GLU A 110 -3.32 -24.84 12.88
C GLU A 110 -4.43 -23.95 13.46
N THR A 111 -4.50 -22.67 13.05
CA THR A 111 -5.53 -21.73 13.54
C THR A 111 -6.96 -22.19 13.19
N ILE A 112 -7.16 -22.81 12.02
CA ILE A 112 -8.49 -23.23 11.57
C ILE A 112 -8.96 -24.44 12.38
N ASP A 113 -8.07 -25.39 12.65
CA ASP A 113 -8.39 -26.60 13.42
C ASP A 113 -8.82 -26.24 14.85
N GLU A 114 -8.10 -25.31 15.48
CA GLU A 114 -8.45 -24.76 16.82
C GLU A 114 -9.83 -24.09 16.86
N VAL A 115 -10.19 -23.33 15.82
CA VAL A 115 -11.52 -22.71 15.73
C VAL A 115 -12.62 -23.76 15.53
N ILE A 116 -12.37 -24.79 14.72
CA ILE A 116 -13.33 -25.88 14.49
C ILE A 116 -13.61 -26.61 15.81
N ASP A 117 -12.57 -26.92 16.59
CA ASP A 117 -12.74 -27.64 17.86
C ASP A 117 -13.40 -26.77 18.94
N ALA A 118 -13.16 -25.46 18.94
CA ALA A 118 -13.92 -24.54 19.80
C ALA A 118 -15.40 -24.46 19.41
N ALA A 119 -15.69 -24.39 18.10
CA ALA A 119 -17.06 -24.31 17.61
C ALA A 119 -17.87 -25.58 17.95
N LYS A 120 -17.26 -26.77 17.89
CA LYS A 120 -17.89 -28.02 18.32
C LYS A 120 -18.29 -27.97 19.80
N GLU A 121 -17.35 -27.60 20.68
CA GLU A 121 -17.60 -27.54 22.11
C GLU A 121 -18.66 -26.49 22.49
N LEU A 122 -18.62 -25.32 21.85
CA LEU A 122 -19.62 -24.27 22.06
C LEU A 122 -21.01 -24.69 21.55
N SER A 123 -21.06 -25.41 20.42
CA SER A 123 -22.30 -25.98 19.91
C SER A 123 -22.90 -27.03 20.86
N GLU A 124 -22.08 -27.91 21.43
CA GLU A 124 -22.52 -28.90 22.44
C GLU A 124 -23.09 -28.21 23.70
N LYS A 125 -22.54 -27.04 24.06
CA LYS A 125 -22.99 -26.22 25.18
C LYS A 125 -24.16 -25.29 24.82
N HIS A 126 -24.67 -25.34 23.58
CA HIS A 126 -25.70 -24.46 23.05
C HIS A 126 -25.37 -22.96 23.18
N ILE A 127 -24.10 -22.61 23.02
CA ILE A 127 -23.62 -21.22 23.04
C ILE A 127 -23.53 -20.70 21.61
N GLY A 128 -24.23 -19.58 21.36
CA GLY A 128 -24.17 -18.87 20.08
C GLY A 128 -22.87 -18.09 19.93
N VAL A 129 -22.28 -18.13 18.73
CA VAL A 129 -20.97 -17.53 18.47
C VAL A 129 -20.94 -16.82 17.11
N LEU A 130 -20.26 -15.68 17.05
CA LEU A 130 -19.96 -14.98 15.80
C LEU A 130 -18.47 -14.72 15.68
N ILE A 131 -17.82 -15.43 14.76
CA ILE A 131 -16.39 -15.33 14.47
C ILE A 131 -16.22 -14.81 13.04
N VAL A 132 -15.46 -13.72 12.89
CA VAL A 132 -15.21 -13.07 11.60
C VAL A 132 -13.74 -13.20 11.23
N PHE A 133 -13.47 -13.80 10.07
CA PHE A 133 -12.12 -13.89 9.51
C PHE A 133 -11.87 -12.74 8.54
N THR A 134 -10.89 -11.90 8.85
CA THR A 134 -10.55 -10.77 7.99
C THR A 134 -9.62 -11.23 6.85
N ARG A 135 -10.00 -10.95 5.59
CA ARG A 135 -9.14 -11.24 4.41
C ARG A 135 -8.17 -10.12 4.06
N THR A 136 -8.42 -8.92 4.57
CA THR A 136 -7.67 -7.70 4.30
C THR A 136 -7.62 -6.88 5.58
N GLN A 137 -6.44 -6.45 6.01
CA GLN A 137 -6.20 -5.75 7.29
C GLN A 137 -6.84 -4.34 7.38
N ASN A 138 -7.74 -3.98 6.47
CA ASN A 138 -8.44 -2.69 6.48
C ASN A 138 -9.72 -2.69 7.34
N VAL A 139 -10.05 -3.79 8.03
CA VAL A 139 -11.23 -3.84 8.90
C VAL A 139 -11.06 -2.96 10.15
N LYS A 140 -9.83 -2.53 10.45
CA LYS A 140 -9.54 -1.59 11.56
C LYS A 140 -10.32 -0.27 11.48
N MET A 141 -10.72 0.19 10.30
CA MET A 141 -11.52 1.43 10.18
C MET A 141 -12.99 1.26 10.58
N THR A 142 -13.45 0.04 10.88
CA THR A 142 -14.86 -0.23 11.22
C THR A 142 -15.03 -0.75 12.66
N ILE A 143 -13.94 -0.93 13.41
CA ILE A 143 -13.95 -1.55 14.75
C ILE A 143 -13.32 -0.58 15.77
N ASP A 144 -13.99 0.52 16.08
CA ASP A 144 -13.51 1.46 17.12
C ASP A 144 -13.88 1.03 18.56
N SER A 145 -14.72 -0.01 18.73
CA SER A 145 -15.28 -0.42 20.04
C SER A 145 -14.77 -1.77 20.59
N GLY A 146 -13.85 -2.44 19.89
CA GLY A 146 -13.34 -3.76 20.30
C GLY A 146 -12.19 -3.69 21.31
N ILE A 147 -12.00 -4.78 22.08
CA ILE A 147 -10.83 -4.95 22.95
C ILE A 147 -9.72 -5.66 22.15
N PRO A 148 -8.56 -5.02 21.91
CA PRO A 148 -7.47 -5.65 21.16
C PRO A 148 -6.84 -6.77 21.99
N LEU A 149 -6.77 -7.97 21.42
CA LEU A 149 -6.14 -9.14 22.04
C LEU A 149 -4.97 -9.61 21.18
N GLN A 150 -3.74 -9.54 21.71
CA GLN A 150 -2.54 -10.06 21.06
C GLN A 150 -2.27 -11.48 21.55
N ALA A 151 -3.05 -12.44 21.07
CA ALA A 151 -2.95 -13.83 21.48
C ALA A 151 -2.92 -14.77 20.28
N VAL A 152 -2.25 -15.90 20.44
CA VAL A 152 -2.38 -17.03 19.53
C VAL A 152 -3.81 -17.58 19.67
N VAL A 153 -4.43 -17.95 18.55
CA VAL A 153 -5.77 -18.55 18.57
C VAL A 153 -5.62 -20.03 18.95
N PHE A 154 -6.23 -20.41 20.06
CA PHE A 154 -6.37 -21.80 20.51
C PHE A 154 -7.78 -22.01 21.09
N LYS A 155 -8.22 -23.25 21.12
CA LYS A 155 -9.58 -23.66 21.48
C LYS A 155 -10.03 -23.08 22.82
N GLU A 156 -9.22 -23.25 23.86
CA GLU A 156 -9.56 -22.86 25.23
C GLU A 156 -9.78 -21.35 25.34
N LEU A 157 -9.04 -20.54 24.57
CA LEU A 157 -9.21 -19.09 24.54
C LEU A 157 -10.58 -18.70 23.97
N LEU A 158 -11.00 -19.32 22.87
CA LEU A 158 -12.29 -19.06 22.25
C LEU A 158 -13.45 -19.47 23.16
N VAL A 159 -13.34 -20.65 23.80
CA VAL A 159 -14.34 -21.11 24.78
C VAL A 159 -14.43 -20.16 25.98
N LEU A 160 -13.30 -19.59 26.42
CA LEU A 160 -13.27 -18.63 27.52
C LEU A 160 -13.94 -17.30 27.14
N ILE A 161 -13.65 -16.77 25.94
CA ILE A 161 -14.22 -15.52 25.45
C ILE A 161 -15.75 -15.63 25.36
N PHE A 162 -16.24 -16.72 24.77
CA PHE A 162 -17.67 -16.97 24.58
C PHE A 162 -18.33 -17.69 25.76
N ASN A 163 -17.72 -17.68 26.95
CA ASN A 163 -18.39 -18.18 28.14
C ASN A 163 -19.44 -17.16 28.60
N PRO A 164 -20.72 -17.54 28.86
CA PRO A 164 -21.75 -16.62 29.35
C PRO A 164 -21.42 -15.89 30.66
N ARG A 165 -20.45 -16.40 31.43
CA ARG A 165 -19.95 -15.76 32.66
C ARG A 165 -18.81 -14.76 32.40
N SER A 166 -18.32 -14.67 31.18
CA SER A 166 -17.28 -13.75 30.75
C SER A 166 -17.86 -12.37 30.41
N LEU A 167 -17.12 -11.32 30.73
CA LEU A 167 -17.46 -9.95 30.32
C LEU A 167 -17.35 -9.74 28.80
N LEU A 168 -16.71 -10.68 28.08
CA LEU A 168 -16.47 -10.63 26.64
C LEU A 168 -17.51 -11.41 25.82
N TYR A 169 -18.50 -12.00 26.49
CA TYR A 169 -19.48 -12.91 25.89
C TYR A 169 -20.31 -12.26 24.76
N ASP A 170 -20.64 -10.99 24.92
CA ASP A 170 -21.62 -10.29 24.09
C ASP A 170 -20.97 -9.53 22.92
N GLY A 171 -20.12 -10.25 22.18
CA GLY A 171 -19.26 -9.64 21.17
C GLY A 171 -18.99 -10.51 19.95
N VAL A 172 -18.39 -9.88 18.95
CA VAL A 172 -17.89 -10.53 17.74
C VAL A 172 -16.38 -10.71 17.88
N VAL A 173 -15.88 -11.92 17.73
CA VAL A 173 -14.44 -12.16 17.67
C VAL A 173 -13.97 -11.97 16.24
N ILE A 174 -12.99 -11.11 16.07
CA ILE A 174 -12.41 -10.78 14.77
C ILE A 174 -10.99 -11.33 14.76
N ILE A 175 -10.76 -12.35 13.94
CA ILE A 175 -9.45 -12.97 13.78
C ILE A 175 -8.76 -12.27 12.61
N GLU A 176 -7.68 -11.59 12.94
CA GLU A 176 -6.75 -10.94 11.99
C GLU A 176 -5.44 -11.71 11.97
N ASN A 177 -4.92 -11.92 10.75
CA ASN A 177 -3.62 -12.57 10.50
C ASN A 177 -2.65 -11.57 9.87
#